data_AF-A0A7Z0K907-F1
#
_entry.id   AF-A0A7Z0K907-F1
#
_cell.length_a   1.000
_cell.length_b   1.000
_cell.length_c   1.000
_cell.angle_alpha   90.00
_cell.angle_beta   90.00
_cell.angle_gamma   90.00
#
_symmetry.space_group_name_H-M   'P 1'
#
loop_
_entity.id
_entity.type
_entity.pdbx_description
1 polymer ?
#
loop_
_entity_poly.entity_id
_entity_poly.type
_entity_poly.pdbx_seq_one_letter_code
_entity_poly.pdbx_strand_id
1 'polypeptide(L)'
;MTQAETDEPGQKWFDETWTKVHPLSPFVRGWLTVIAVPGIIFGYNWEIWADLWHMYRSGELWDQVDRHPLIFLAGGGGMLLLLIVVFGGFVLSWWFTRYKITDEHVMVKSGIFVRQHRQARIDRVQAVDLRQPLLARFTGLAELKFEVAEGDGTAATLAFLKKPQAEQLRADIMDRASGKAQWRQQQAEAAGTHAAGSAHDGDPRPVPPPGVEDAGGRVPGAGYSVDPGGAAPEQGPHAPLFQEVPDREVTRVPTGRLVGSVLMGWGTILLAIIAGFGLIGAVVGGIVSLVIGVEDPLGQVGSAVSLIGAGILPSLIPVGLVVITMYYQQFSGGFRFTATMTGAGLKMRYGLLETTTQTVPPGRVQALQIHQPLLWRPFGWFRVLVVVAGYGVGEKRSVLLPVGRMQEVMAVTAEMFPDLKVPHPEQVVTEGLLGSGTEFGFTEVPRRARIFDPIVRRRRGFFITPSALMFRDGRLSRRLTLMAHERIQSLALQQGPWQRAKRLADIQLHTPAGPFQMQLSNQDLDAAQWLFEHESRHAAFARRMSDRNHWMLPEELHEFERMVSQVGSGPGGEPDERRG
;
A
#
# COMPACT_ATOMS: atom_id res chain seq x y z
N MET A 1 -44.81 22.29 -15.58
CA MET A 1 -44.80 20.83 -15.81
C MET A 1 -43.36 20.42 -16.00
N THR A 2 -42.79 19.89 -14.93
CA THR A 2 -41.39 19.54 -14.76
C THR A 2 -41.22 18.11 -15.29
N GLN A 3 -40.48 17.92 -16.38
CA GLN A 3 -40.04 16.58 -16.76
C GLN A 3 -38.98 16.14 -15.73
N ALA A 4 -39.35 15.16 -14.92
CA ALA A 4 -38.43 14.43 -14.08
C ALA A 4 -37.57 13.55 -15.00
N GLU A 5 -36.37 14.02 -15.29
CA GLU A 5 -35.31 13.23 -15.89
C GLU A 5 -34.93 12.15 -14.86
N THR A 6 -35.27 10.90 -15.18
CA THR A 6 -34.86 9.72 -14.44
C THR A 6 -33.37 9.53 -14.65
N ASP A 7 -32.55 10.24 -13.86
CA ASP A 7 -31.11 10.04 -13.79
C ASP A 7 -30.83 8.58 -13.38
N GLU A 8 -30.33 7.78 -14.31
CA GLU A 8 -29.72 6.50 -13.95
C GLU A 8 -28.54 6.74 -12.98
N PRO A 9 -28.42 5.96 -11.89
CA PRO A 9 -27.50 6.24 -10.79
C PRO A 9 -26.00 6.25 -11.14
N GLY A 10 -25.61 5.93 -12.39
CA GLY A 10 -24.22 5.91 -12.86
C GLY A 10 -23.78 7.08 -13.77
N GLN A 11 -24.69 7.94 -14.24
CA GLN A 11 -24.36 8.93 -15.29
C GLN A 11 -24.06 10.35 -14.76
N LYS A 12 -24.40 10.62 -13.50
CA LYS A 12 -24.32 11.95 -12.86
C LYS A 12 -22.91 12.59 -12.83
N TRP A 13 -21.85 11.80 -12.92
CA TRP A 13 -20.47 12.27 -12.76
C TRP A 13 -19.69 12.37 -14.06
N PHE A 14 -20.17 11.75 -15.14
CA PHE A 14 -19.50 11.65 -16.43
C PHE A 14 -20.07 12.66 -17.41
N ASP A 15 -19.85 13.94 -17.12
CA ASP A 15 -20.29 15.05 -17.95
C ASP A 15 -19.07 15.79 -18.50
N GLU A 16 -19.20 16.32 -19.72
CA GLU A 16 -18.16 17.11 -20.35
C GLU A 16 -17.97 18.50 -19.71
N THR A 17 -18.79 18.86 -18.72
CA THR A 17 -18.77 20.15 -18.05
C THR A 17 -17.72 20.25 -16.94
N TRP A 18 -17.14 21.46 -16.78
CA TRP A 18 -16.20 21.75 -15.70
C TRP A 18 -16.95 22.07 -14.41
N THR A 19 -16.87 21.19 -13.43
CA THR A 19 -17.49 21.37 -12.12
C THR A 19 -16.50 21.97 -11.11
N LYS A 20 -17.00 22.87 -10.24
CA LYS A 20 -16.21 23.43 -9.15
C LYS A 20 -16.13 22.45 -7.99
N VAL A 21 -14.98 22.41 -7.32
CA VAL A 21 -14.83 21.66 -6.07
C VAL A 21 -15.64 22.28 -4.93
N HIS A 22 -15.82 21.52 -3.84
CA HIS A 22 -16.53 22.01 -2.66
C HIS A 22 -15.89 23.29 -2.10
N PRO A 23 -16.67 24.30 -1.66
CA PRO A 23 -16.15 25.57 -1.11
C PRO A 23 -15.17 25.42 0.05
N LEU A 24 -15.38 24.40 0.88
CA LEU A 24 -14.49 24.11 2.03
C LEU A 24 -13.15 23.49 1.62
N SER A 25 -12.92 23.16 0.34
CA SER A 25 -11.72 22.45 -0.09
C SER A 25 -10.39 23.12 0.25
N PRO A 26 -10.20 24.46 0.13
CA PRO A 26 -8.94 25.09 0.50
C PRO A 26 -8.72 25.05 2.01
N PHE A 27 -9.78 25.26 2.79
CA PHE A 27 -9.71 25.23 4.25
C PHE A 27 -9.34 23.83 4.74
N VAL A 28 -9.94 22.78 4.19
CA VAL A 28 -9.64 21.39 4.58
C VAL A 28 -8.21 20.99 4.21
N ARG A 29 -7.65 21.49 3.10
CA ARG A 29 -6.25 21.24 2.70
C ARG A 29 -5.22 22.06 3.48
N GLY A 30 -5.55 23.31 3.83
CA GLY A 30 -4.60 24.27 4.41
C GLY A 30 -4.91 24.72 5.82
N TRP A 31 -5.74 24.01 6.59
CA TRP A 31 -6.03 24.37 7.99
C TRP A 31 -4.79 24.46 8.87
N LEU A 32 -3.74 23.67 8.56
CA LEU A 32 -2.45 23.81 9.23
C LEU A 32 -1.87 25.19 9.01
N THR A 33 -2.05 25.81 7.84
CA THR A 33 -1.66 27.20 7.59
C THR A 33 -2.50 28.16 8.43
N VAL A 34 -3.80 27.90 8.59
CA VAL A 34 -4.70 28.71 9.44
C VAL A 34 -4.30 28.66 10.91
N ILE A 35 -3.69 27.56 11.39
CA ILE A 35 -3.18 27.47 12.77
C ILE A 35 -1.73 27.94 12.87
N ALA A 36 -0.88 27.55 11.93
CA ALA A 36 0.56 27.81 11.96
C ALA A 36 0.86 29.29 11.77
N VAL A 37 0.16 30.00 10.88
CA VAL A 37 0.41 31.44 10.66
C VAL A 37 0.13 32.24 11.94
N PRO A 38 -1.04 32.13 12.58
CA PRO A 38 -1.25 32.72 13.90
C PRO A 38 -0.26 32.18 14.93
N GLY A 39 -0.02 30.87 15.02
CA GLY A 39 0.89 30.28 16.00
C GLY A 39 2.32 30.83 15.92
N ILE A 40 2.85 31.03 14.71
CA ILE A 40 4.16 31.66 14.46
C ILE A 40 4.11 33.12 14.91
N ILE A 41 3.07 33.87 14.55
CA ILE A 41 2.95 35.28 14.90
C ILE A 41 2.82 35.46 16.41
N PHE A 42 1.99 34.65 17.08
CA PHE A 42 1.84 34.65 18.52
C PHE A 42 3.11 34.20 19.24
N GLY A 43 3.76 33.15 18.74
CA GLY A 43 4.97 32.60 19.34
C GLY A 43 6.18 33.54 19.24
N TYR A 44 6.45 34.09 18.06
CA TYR A 44 7.57 35.01 17.86
C TYR A 44 7.36 36.38 18.53
N ASN A 45 6.12 36.79 18.75
CA ASN A 45 5.79 38.09 19.35
C ASN A 45 5.15 37.94 20.74
N TRP A 46 5.49 36.88 21.48
CA TRP A 46 4.85 36.55 22.76
C TRP A 46 4.86 37.70 23.76
N GLU A 47 5.98 38.41 23.87
CA GLU A 47 6.13 39.59 24.76
C GLU A 47 5.12 40.68 24.42
N ILE A 48 4.98 41.03 23.14
CA ILE A 48 4.02 42.03 22.66
C ILE A 48 2.59 41.62 23.01
N TRP A 49 2.24 40.34 22.82
CA TRP A 49 0.91 39.83 23.17
C TRP A 49 0.65 39.83 24.67
N ALA A 50 1.65 39.45 25.48
CA ALA A 50 1.56 39.47 26.92
C ALA A 50 1.35 40.90 27.43
N ASP A 51 2.12 41.86 26.94
CA ASP A 51 2.00 43.27 27.30
C ASP A 51 0.65 43.85 26.91
N LEU A 52 0.17 43.57 25.70
CA LEU A 52 -1.19 43.96 25.26
C LEU A 52 -2.28 43.36 26.14
N TRP A 53 -2.13 42.09 26.53
CA TRP A 53 -3.06 41.43 27.43
C TRP A 53 -3.05 42.01 28.84
N HIS A 54 -1.88 42.32 29.37
CA HIS A 54 -1.72 43.00 30.66
C HIS A 54 -2.36 44.39 30.63
N MET A 55 -2.05 45.21 29.62
CA MET A 55 -2.65 46.54 29.41
C MET A 55 -4.18 46.48 29.25
N TYR A 56 -4.70 45.47 28.54
CA TYR A 56 -6.13 45.27 28.39
C TYR A 56 -6.81 44.99 29.74
N ARG A 57 -6.17 44.17 30.58
CA ARG A 57 -6.72 43.75 31.88
C ARG A 57 -6.57 44.83 32.96
N SER A 58 -5.52 45.66 32.88
CA SER A 58 -5.32 46.82 33.77
C SER A 58 -6.18 48.02 33.38
N GLY A 59 -6.77 48.02 32.17
CA GLY A 59 -7.56 49.13 31.63
C GLY A 59 -6.70 50.24 31.01
N GLU A 60 -5.37 50.13 31.07
CA GLU A 60 -4.41 51.09 30.52
C GLU A 60 -4.31 51.04 28.99
N LEU A 61 -4.87 49.99 28.36
CA LEU A 61 -4.83 49.84 26.90
C LEU A 61 -5.45 51.04 26.18
N TRP A 62 -6.57 51.58 26.68
CA TRP A 62 -7.23 52.72 26.05
C TRP A 62 -6.40 54.00 26.15
N ASP A 63 -5.77 54.25 27.29
CA ASP A 63 -4.84 55.38 27.49
C ASP A 63 -3.63 55.28 26.55
N GLN A 64 -3.10 54.06 26.36
CA GLN A 64 -1.99 53.84 25.45
C GLN A 64 -2.40 53.95 23.97
N VAL A 65 -3.62 53.54 23.61
CA VAL A 65 -4.20 53.72 22.27
C VAL A 65 -4.40 55.20 21.96
N ASP A 66 -4.92 55.98 22.91
CA ASP A 66 -5.13 57.42 22.76
C ASP A 66 -3.80 58.18 22.65
N ARG A 67 -2.76 57.72 23.36
CA ARG A 67 -1.41 58.30 23.30
C ARG A 67 -0.66 57.97 22.01
N HIS A 68 -0.86 56.77 21.46
CA HIS A 68 -0.11 56.27 20.31
C HIS A 68 -1.01 55.69 19.20
N PRO A 69 -1.99 56.46 18.68
CA PRO A 69 -3.03 55.93 17.79
C PRO A 69 -2.45 55.34 16.49
N LEU A 70 -1.39 55.95 15.96
CA LEU A 70 -0.74 55.49 14.72
C LEU A 70 -0.12 54.09 14.84
N ILE A 71 0.47 53.74 15.99
CA ILE A 71 1.12 52.44 16.19
C ILE A 71 0.07 51.33 16.26
N PHE A 72 -1.02 51.57 17.00
CA PHE A 72 -2.13 50.61 17.09
C PHE A 72 -2.89 50.48 15.76
N LEU A 73 -3.09 51.58 15.03
CA LEU A 73 -3.67 51.54 13.68
C LEU A 73 -2.77 50.77 12.69
N ALA A 74 -1.46 50.98 12.74
CA ALA A 74 -0.52 50.26 11.87
C ALA A 74 -0.44 48.77 12.24
N GLY A 75 -0.36 48.43 13.53
CA GLY A 75 -0.33 47.05 14.00
C GLY A 75 -1.64 46.30 13.71
N GLY A 76 -2.78 46.90 14.04
CA GLY A 76 -4.10 46.36 13.74
C GLY A 76 -4.38 46.25 12.24
N GLY A 77 -4.00 47.28 11.48
CA GLY A 77 -4.12 47.29 10.02
C GLY A 77 -3.23 46.24 9.35
N GLY A 78 -2.00 46.06 9.82
CA GLY A 78 -1.09 45.01 9.36
C GLY A 78 -1.62 43.60 9.63
N MET A 79 -2.18 43.36 10.83
CA MET A 79 -2.84 42.10 11.18
C MET A 79 -4.06 41.84 10.28
N LEU A 80 -4.90 42.85 10.07
CA LEU A 80 -6.08 42.75 9.21
C LEU A 80 -5.68 42.44 7.75
N LEU A 81 -4.68 43.15 7.22
CA LEU A 81 -4.15 42.91 5.87
C LEU A 81 -3.64 41.47 5.73
N LEU A 82 -2.88 40.98 6.72
CA LEU A 82 -2.41 39.61 6.73
C LEU A 82 -3.59 38.61 6.70
N LEU A 83 -4.59 38.79 7.55
CA LEU A 83 -5.79 37.94 7.56
C LEU A 83 -6.51 37.95 6.21
N ILE A 84 -6.63 39.13 5.58
CA ILE A 84 -7.21 39.28 4.24
C ILE A 84 -6.37 38.55 3.19
N VAL A 85 -5.04 38.66 3.24
CA VAL A 85 -4.15 37.96 2.30
C VAL A 85 -4.24 36.45 2.46
N VAL A 86 -4.24 35.94 3.70
CA VAL A 86 -4.36 34.52 3.98
C VAL A 86 -5.73 33.98 3.54
N PHE A 87 -6.82 34.63 3.97
CA PHE A 87 -8.19 34.22 3.64
C PHE A 87 -8.49 34.41 2.14
N GLY A 88 -8.06 35.52 1.56
CA GLY A 88 -8.14 35.80 0.13
C GLY A 88 -7.39 34.75 -0.68
N GLY A 89 -6.20 34.33 -0.25
CA GLY A 89 -5.46 33.22 -0.84
C GLY A 89 -6.25 31.91 -0.86
N PHE A 90 -6.95 31.57 0.22
CA PHE A 90 -7.85 30.41 0.27
C PHE A 90 -9.03 30.54 -0.70
N VAL A 91 -9.69 31.69 -0.74
CA VAL A 91 -10.84 31.94 -1.64
C VAL A 91 -10.41 31.88 -3.10
N LEU A 92 -9.28 32.50 -3.47
CA LEU A 92 -8.71 32.43 -4.81
C LEU A 92 -8.36 30.99 -5.18
N SER A 93 -7.74 30.23 -4.26
CA SER A 93 -7.41 28.82 -4.47
C SER A 93 -8.64 27.99 -4.84
N TRP A 94 -9.75 28.18 -4.14
CA TRP A 94 -11.04 27.54 -4.48
C TRP A 94 -11.55 27.99 -5.85
N TRP A 95 -11.54 29.30 -6.12
CA TRP A 95 -12.11 29.86 -7.34
C TRP A 95 -11.44 29.33 -8.63
N PHE A 96 -10.13 29.07 -8.55
CA PHE A 96 -9.35 28.53 -9.67
C PHE A 96 -9.29 26.99 -9.73
N THR A 97 -9.83 26.27 -8.73
CA THR A 97 -9.80 24.80 -8.73
C THR A 97 -11.07 24.22 -9.36
N ARG A 98 -10.91 23.49 -10.48
CA ARG A 98 -12.02 22.86 -11.21
C ARG A 98 -11.66 21.44 -11.63
N TYR A 99 -12.66 20.59 -11.76
CA TYR A 99 -12.49 19.22 -12.25
C TYR A 99 -13.48 18.92 -13.38
N LYS A 100 -13.12 17.94 -14.22
CA LYS A 100 -13.95 17.39 -15.29
C LYS A 100 -13.69 15.89 -15.35
N ILE A 101 -14.75 15.08 -15.38
CA ILE A 101 -14.66 13.61 -15.46
C ILE A 101 -15.46 13.21 -16.70
N THR A 102 -14.78 12.64 -17.68
CA THR A 102 -15.36 12.09 -18.92
C THR A 102 -15.26 10.57 -18.89
N ASP A 103 -15.86 9.88 -19.85
CA ASP A 103 -15.78 8.42 -19.93
C ASP A 103 -14.35 7.89 -20.10
N GLU A 104 -13.46 8.69 -20.70
CA GLU A 104 -12.08 8.31 -20.97
C GLU A 104 -11.06 9.00 -20.06
N HIS A 105 -11.33 10.20 -19.55
CA HIS A 105 -10.35 11.04 -18.87
C HIS A 105 -10.89 11.71 -17.59
N VAL A 106 -10.06 11.72 -16.54
CA VAL A 106 -10.21 12.55 -15.34
C VAL A 106 -9.25 13.73 -15.45
N MET A 107 -9.78 14.95 -15.45
CA MET A 107 -9.02 16.19 -15.59
C MET A 107 -9.19 17.10 -14.37
N VAL A 108 -8.09 17.68 -13.89
CA VAL A 108 -8.07 18.61 -12.77
C VAL A 108 -7.23 19.83 -13.12
N LYS A 109 -7.81 21.02 -12.91
CA LYS A 109 -7.15 22.31 -13.02
C LYS A 109 -7.02 22.93 -11.63
N SER A 110 -5.82 23.37 -11.25
CA SER A 110 -5.55 23.98 -9.95
C SER A 110 -4.46 25.05 -10.02
N GLY A 111 -4.36 25.87 -8.97
CA GLY A 111 -3.30 26.86 -8.79
C GLY A 111 -3.70 28.31 -9.10
N ILE A 112 -3.13 29.24 -8.32
CA ILE A 112 -3.40 30.68 -8.42
C ILE A 112 -2.32 31.36 -9.29
N PHE A 113 -1.06 31.28 -8.85
CA PHE A 113 0.10 31.86 -9.54
C PHE A 113 0.70 30.89 -10.56
N VAL A 114 0.82 29.62 -10.19
CA VAL A 114 1.29 28.54 -11.07
C VAL A 114 0.10 27.65 -11.40
N ARG A 115 -0.41 27.77 -12.63
CA ARG A 115 -1.53 26.96 -13.10
C ARG A 115 -1.06 25.56 -13.43
N GLN A 116 -1.66 24.55 -12.80
CA GLN A 116 -1.40 23.14 -13.06
C GLN A 116 -2.61 22.53 -13.75
N HIS A 117 -2.36 21.81 -14.84
CA HIS A 117 -3.36 21.01 -15.54
C HIS A 117 -2.89 19.55 -15.49
N ARG A 118 -3.67 18.69 -14.84
CA ARG A 118 -3.40 17.26 -14.75
C ARG A 118 -4.53 16.48 -15.39
N GLN A 119 -4.19 15.52 -16.23
CA GLN A 119 -5.13 14.64 -16.91
C GLN A 119 -4.68 13.19 -16.72
N ALA A 120 -5.63 12.32 -16.41
CA ALA A 120 -5.41 10.89 -16.25
C ALA A 120 -6.45 10.15 -17.09
N ARG A 121 -6.02 9.20 -17.92
CA ARG A 121 -6.95 8.34 -18.65
C ARG A 121 -7.52 7.27 -17.72
N ILE A 122 -8.83 7.05 -17.74
CA ILE A 122 -9.55 6.12 -16.84
C ILE A 122 -9.08 4.68 -17.05
N ASP A 123 -8.83 4.27 -18.29
CA ASP A 123 -8.27 2.95 -18.63
C ASP A 123 -6.87 2.72 -18.06
N ARG A 124 -6.12 3.79 -17.78
CA ARG A 124 -4.79 3.72 -17.15
C ARG A 124 -4.82 3.91 -15.62
N VAL A 125 -5.96 4.26 -15.03
CA VAL A 125 -6.09 4.36 -13.58
C VAL A 125 -6.06 2.96 -12.99
N GLN A 126 -5.04 2.66 -12.22
CA GLN A 126 -4.91 1.36 -11.56
C GLN A 126 -5.50 1.43 -10.15
N ALA A 127 -5.18 2.47 -9.39
CA ALA A 127 -5.62 2.58 -8.00
C ALA A 127 -6.33 3.90 -7.72
N VAL A 128 -7.32 3.82 -6.82
CA VAL A 128 -8.04 4.98 -6.31
C VAL A 128 -8.05 4.91 -4.78
N ASP A 129 -7.26 5.79 -4.15
CA ASP A 129 -7.24 5.96 -2.69
C ASP A 129 -8.35 6.92 -2.27
N LEU A 130 -9.08 6.58 -1.20
CA LEU A 130 -10.01 7.51 -0.55
C LEU A 130 -9.36 8.06 0.73
N ARG A 131 -9.12 9.37 0.77
CA ARG A 131 -8.47 10.08 1.88
C ARG A 131 -9.43 11.01 2.59
N GLN A 132 -9.42 10.98 3.91
CA GLN A 132 -10.23 11.84 4.77
C GLN A 132 -9.33 12.51 5.82
N PRO A 133 -8.71 13.67 5.48
CA PRO A 133 -8.08 14.55 6.46
C PRO A 133 -9.03 14.92 7.60
N LEU A 134 -8.51 15.32 8.76
CA LEU A 134 -9.29 15.57 9.98
C LEU A 134 -10.54 16.42 9.76
N LEU A 135 -10.38 17.56 9.10
CA LEU A 135 -11.48 18.47 8.84
C LEU A 135 -12.46 17.89 7.81
N ALA A 136 -11.97 17.11 6.85
CA ALA A 136 -12.82 16.38 5.92
C ALA A 136 -13.68 15.37 6.68
N ARG A 137 -13.10 14.67 7.67
CA ARG A 137 -13.81 13.73 8.54
C ARG A 137 -14.89 14.42 9.36
N PHE A 138 -14.62 15.61 9.90
CA PHE A 138 -15.62 16.38 10.65
C PHE A 138 -16.74 16.91 9.76
N THR A 139 -16.41 17.31 8.53
CA THR A 139 -17.37 17.87 7.56
C THR A 139 -18.05 16.83 6.64
N GLY A 140 -17.71 15.55 6.78
CA GLY A 140 -18.24 14.46 5.95
C GLY A 140 -17.71 14.44 4.51
N LEU A 141 -16.59 15.10 4.24
CA LEU A 141 -15.93 15.20 2.94
C LEU A 141 -14.80 14.16 2.78
N ALA A 142 -14.52 13.78 1.54
CA ALA A 142 -13.46 12.84 1.18
C ALA A 142 -12.77 13.24 -0.13
N GLU A 143 -11.46 13.05 -0.19
CA GLU A 143 -10.62 13.28 -1.35
C GLU A 143 -10.34 11.94 -2.06
N LEU A 144 -10.46 11.92 -3.40
CA LEU A 144 -10.10 10.76 -4.21
C LEU A 144 -8.78 11.02 -4.92
N LYS A 145 -7.86 10.06 -4.82
CA LYS A 145 -6.52 10.17 -5.36
C LYS A 145 -6.27 9.04 -6.35
N PHE A 146 -6.06 9.41 -7.62
CA PHE A 146 -5.92 8.48 -8.74
C PHE A 146 -4.45 8.22 -9.03
N GLU A 147 -4.11 6.94 -9.18
CA GLU A 147 -2.75 6.48 -9.50
C GLU A 147 -2.75 5.76 -10.85
N VAL A 148 -1.71 6.04 -11.63
CA VAL A 148 -1.53 5.54 -12.98
C VAL A 148 -0.23 4.74 -13.04
N ALA A 149 -0.20 3.73 -13.91
CA ALA A 149 0.91 2.78 -14.06
C ALA A 149 2.26 3.41 -14.43
N GLU A 150 2.23 4.58 -15.08
CA GLU A 150 3.38 5.21 -15.71
C GLU A 150 3.63 6.59 -15.08
N GLY A 151 4.71 6.69 -14.30
CA GLY A 151 5.15 7.92 -13.64
C GLY A 151 5.18 7.83 -12.12
N ASP A 152 6.19 8.45 -11.49
CA ASP A 152 6.40 8.46 -10.03
C ASP A 152 5.39 9.34 -9.26
N GLY A 153 4.26 9.69 -9.88
CA GLY A 153 3.38 10.77 -9.45
C GLY A 153 1.91 10.39 -9.37
N THR A 154 1.19 11.10 -8.49
CA THR A 154 -0.27 11.09 -8.47
C THR A 154 -0.82 11.72 -9.75
N ALA A 155 -1.58 10.94 -10.52
CA ALA A 155 -2.06 11.35 -11.83
C ALA A 155 -3.12 12.45 -11.72
N ALA A 156 -4.08 12.29 -10.80
CA ALA A 156 -5.08 13.31 -10.50
C ALA A 156 -5.55 13.20 -9.04
N THR A 157 -5.96 14.33 -8.47
CA THR A 157 -6.56 14.35 -7.12
C THR A 157 -7.84 15.15 -7.17
N LEU A 158 -8.96 14.48 -6.96
CA LEU A 158 -10.29 15.10 -6.90
C LEU A 158 -10.59 15.52 -5.47
N ALA A 159 -10.69 16.84 -5.27
CA ALA A 159 -10.83 17.45 -3.95
C ALA A 159 -12.28 17.40 -3.45
N PHE A 160 -12.46 16.77 -2.29
CA PHE A 160 -13.60 16.83 -1.38
C PHE A 160 -14.99 16.71 -2.03
N LEU A 161 -15.41 15.46 -2.24
CA LEU A 161 -16.80 15.05 -2.43
C LEU A 161 -17.41 14.63 -1.09
N LYS A 162 -18.74 14.58 -0.96
CA LYS A 162 -19.36 13.94 0.21
C LYS A 162 -18.93 12.47 0.25
N LYS A 163 -18.63 11.93 1.43
CA LYS A 163 -18.11 10.56 1.59
C LYS A 163 -18.90 9.49 0.79
N PRO A 164 -20.25 9.41 0.86
CA PRO A 164 -20.99 8.39 0.12
C PRO A 164 -20.84 8.53 -1.40
N GLN A 165 -20.80 9.76 -1.90
CA GLN A 165 -20.59 10.07 -3.31
C GLN A 165 -19.18 9.70 -3.77
N ALA A 166 -18.17 9.93 -2.91
CA ALA A 166 -16.80 9.54 -3.18
C ALA A 166 -16.63 8.01 -3.23
N GLU A 167 -17.34 7.27 -2.38
CA GLU A 167 -17.34 5.81 -2.38
C GLU A 167 -18.02 5.25 -3.64
N GLN A 168 -19.15 5.84 -4.07
CA GLN A 168 -19.83 5.51 -5.32
C GLN A 168 -18.93 5.79 -6.55
N LEU A 169 -18.42 7.01 -6.68
CA LEU A 169 -17.55 7.39 -7.79
C LEU A 169 -16.30 6.51 -7.88
N ARG A 170 -15.74 6.10 -6.73
CA ARG A 170 -14.64 5.15 -6.69
C ARG A 170 -15.05 3.78 -7.26
N ALA A 171 -16.22 3.28 -6.88
CA ALA A 171 -16.73 2.01 -7.38
C ALA A 171 -16.93 2.07 -8.90
N ASP A 172 -17.57 3.14 -9.40
CA ASP A 172 -17.85 3.34 -10.83
C ASP A 172 -16.55 3.41 -11.67
N ILE A 173 -15.56 4.16 -11.19
CA ILE A 173 -14.26 4.28 -11.87
C ILE A 173 -13.51 2.95 -11.87
N MET A 174 -13.53 2.22 -10.75
CA MET A 174 -12.85 0.92 -10.66
C MET A 174 -13.53 -0.15 -11.52
N ASP A 175 -14.85 -0.15 -11.63
CA ASP A 175 -15.59 -1.05 -12.52
C ASP A 175 -15.21 -0.79 -13.99
N ARG A 176 -15.19 0.49 -14.41
CA ARG A 176 -14.78 0.90 -15.76
C ARG A 176 -13.31 0.60 -16.05
N ALA A 177 -12.40 0.87 -15.11
CA ALA A 177 -10.97 0.58 -15.24
C ALA A 177 -10.66 -0.93 -15.27
N SER A 178 -11.57 -1.79 -14.79
CA SER A 178 -11.39 -3.25 -14.80
C SER A 178 -11.73 -3.91 -16.14
N GLY A 179 -12.21 -3.16 -17.15
CA GLY A 179 -12.60 -3.68 -18.47
C GLY A 179 -13.87 -4.54 -18.47
N LYS A 180 -14.45 -4.85 -17.31
CA LYS A 180 -15.67 -5.66 -17.17
C LYS A 180 -16.90 -5.03 -17.83
N ALA A 181 -16.94 -3.71 -17.94
CA ALA A 181 -18.01 -2.99 -18.63
C ALA A 181 -17.95 -3.20 -20.17
N GLN A 182 -16.75 -3.20 -20.76
CA GLN A 182 -16.55 -3.48 -22.19
C GLN A 182 -16.92 -4.93 -22.53
N TRP A 183 -16.57 -5.88 -21.66
CA TRP A 183 -16.98 -7.29 -21.78
C TRP A 183 -18.50 -7.49 -21.71
N ARG A 184 -19.20 -6.71 -20.86
CA ARG A 184 -20.67 -6.69 -20.78
C ARG A 184 -21.31 -6.12 -22.05
N GLN A 185 -20.77 -5.03 -22.60
CA GLN A 185 -21.23 -4.46 -23.87
C GLN A 185 -21.03 -5.44 -25.02
N GLN A 186 -19.86 -6.08 -25.13
CA GLN A 186 -19.59 -7.09 -26.16
C GLN A 186 -20.50 -8.31 -26.04
N GLN A 187 -20.87 -8.74 -24.83
CA GLN A 187 -21.86 -9.81 -24.65
C GLN A 187 -23.29 -9.38 -24.96
N ALA A 188 -23.66 -8.15 -24.62
CA ALA A 188 -24.97 -7.60 -24.97
C ALA A 188 -25.10 -7.44 -26.50
N GLU A 189 -24.03 -7.03 -27.17
CA GLU A 189 -23.93 -6.97 -28.63
C GLU A 189 -23.92 -8.37 -29.27
N ALA A 190 -23.19 -9.34 -28.70
CA ALA A 190 -23.21 -10.73 -29.16
C ALA A 190 -24.59 -11.38 -28.96
N ALA A 191 -25.23 -11.17 -27.81
CA ALA A 191 -26.59 -11.64 -27.53
C ALA A 191 -27.63 -10.95 -28.43
N GLY A 192 -27.46 -9.66 -28.73
CA GLY A 192 -28.29 -8.93 -29.69
C GLY A 192 -28.10 -9.42 -31.14
N THR A 193 -26.89 -9.82 -31.51
CA THR A 193 -26.58 -10.38 -32.84
C THR A 193 -27.16 -11.79 -33.01
N HIS A 194 -27.16 -12.62 -31.96
CA HIS A 194 -27.81 -13.93 -31.97
C HIS A 194 -29.35 -13.85 -32.00
N ALA A 195 -29.95 -12.81 -31.41
CA ALA A 195 -31.38 -12.55 -31.50
C ALA A 195 -31.81 -11.99 -32.88
N ALA A 196 -30.93 -11.26 -33.57
CA ALA A 196 -31.20 -10.75 -34.92
C ALA A 196 -30.99 -11.78 -36.04
N GLY A 197 -30.09 -12.76 -35.84
CA GLY A 197 -29.80 -13.82 -36.82
C GLY A 197 -30.80 -14.98 -36.85
N SER A 198 -31.75 -15.07 -35.91
CA SER A 198 -32.73 -16.16 -35.82
C SER A 198 -34.08 -15.86 -36.49
N ALA A 199 -34.20 -14.73 -37.19
CA ALA A 199 -35.43 -14.33 -37.89
C ALA A 199 -35.43 -14.57 -39.42
N HIS A 200 -34.41 -15.23 -39.96
CA HIS A 200 -34.34 -15.51 -41.40
C HIS A 200 -33.58 -16.80 -41.72
N ASP A 201 -34.17 -17.97 -41.49
CA ASP A 201 -34.18 -19.01 -42.52
C ASP A 201 -35.22 -20.10 -42.20
N GLY A 202 -35.87 -20.59 -43.24
CA GLY A 202 -36.97 -21.55 -43.16
C GLY A 202 -36.50 -22.98 -42.85
N ASP A 203 -37.28 -23.66 -42.01
CA ASP A 203 -37.14 -25.06 -41.61
C ASP A 203 -37.22 -26.04 -42.81
N PRO A 204 -36.30 -27.03 -42.90
CA PRO A 204 -36.73 -28.37 -43.25
C PRO A 204 -36.24 -29.41 -42.24
N ARG A 205 -37.21 -30.09 -41.63
CA ARG A 205 -37.07 -31.21 -40.68
C ARG A 205 -36.19 -32.36 -41.23
N PRO A 206 -35.32 -32.98 -40.40
CA PRO A 206 -34.67 -34.24 -40.73
C PRO A 206 -35.49 -35.46 -40.27
N VAL A 207 -35.51 -36.49 -41.11
CA VAL A 207 -36.10 -37.82 -40.90
C VAL A 207 -35.13 -38.70 -40.09
N PRO A 208 -35.59 -39.53 -39.12
CA PRO A 208 -34.70 -40.43 -38.36
C PRO A 208 -34.44 -41.77 -39.09
N PRO A 209 -33.27 -42.39 -38.91
CA PRO A 209 -32.95 -43.71 -39.48
C PRO A 209 -33.51 -44.87 -38.62
N PRO A 210 -33.79 -46.06 -39.20
CA PRO A 210 -34.30 -47.21 -38.47
C PRO A 210 -33.21 -48.22 -38.08
N GLY A 211 -33.39 -48.81 -36.89
CA GLY A 211 -33.00 -50.18 -36.54
C GLY A 211 -31.60 -50.39 -35.99
N VAL A 212 -31.49 -50.80 -34.71
CA VAL A 212 -31.04 -52.15 -34.30
C VAL A 212 -31.62 -52.46 -32.91
N GLU A 213 -32.14 -53.67 -32.76
CA GLU A 213 -32.74 -54.24 -31.55
C GLU A 213 -31.70 -54.80 -30.56
N ASP A 214 -32.10 -54.80 -29.28
CA ASP A 214 -31.83 -55.74 -28.18
C ASP A 214 -30.40 -56.11 -27.74
N ALA A 215 -30.09 -55.83 -26.47
CA ALA A 215 -29.90 -56.89 -25.45
C ALA A 215 -29.75 -56.34 -24.01
N GLY A 216 -30.81 -56.58 -23.22
CA GLY A 216 -30.86 -56.92 -21.78
C GLY A 216 -29.79 -56.50 -20.77
N GLY A 217 -30.21 -55.71 -19.76
CA GLY A 217 -29.49 -55.52 -18.49
C GLY A 217 -30.29 -54.73 -17.43
N ARG A 218 -31.24 -55.41 -16.76
CA ARG A 218 -31.91 -55.14 -15.44
C ARG A 218 -31.07 -54.26 -14.48
N VAL A 219 -31.53 -53.31 -13.63
CA VAL A 219 -32.75 -53.08 -12.79
C VAL A 219 -32.70 -51.59 -12.25
N PRO A 220 -33.57 -51.08 -11.34
CA PRO A 220 -34.79 -50.28 -11.56
C PRO A 220 -34.79 -48.81 -11.06
N GLY A 221 -35.59 -47.98 -11.74
CA GLY A 221 -36.62 -47.06 -11.22
C GLY A 221 -36.46 -46.24 -9.94
N ALA A 222 -36.38 -44.92 -10.12
CA ALA A 222 -37.19 -43.87 -9.47
C ALA A 222 -37.04 -42.60 -10.34
N GLY A 223 -38.01 -42.10 -11.09
CA GLY A 223 -39.35 -41.71 -10.66
C GLY A 223 -39.42 -40.18 -10.58
N TYR A 224 -39.44 -39.49 -11.74
CA TYR A 224 -39.88 -38.10 -11.83
C TYR A 224 -40.85 -37.97 -12.99
N SER A 225 -42.14 -37.94 -12.65
CA SER A 225 -43.23 -37.46 -13.50
C SER A 225 -43.11 -35.95 -13.66
N VAL A 226 -43.06 -35.48 -14.90
CA VAL A 226 -43.22 -34.07 -15.25
C VAL A 226 -44.71 -33.83 -15.49
N ASP A 227 -45.36 -33.09 -14.58
CA ASP A 227 -46.70 -32.53 -14.80
C ASP A 227 -46.58 -31.26 -15.67
N PRO A 228 -47.29 -31.15 -16.81
CA PRO A 228 -47.38 -29.92 -17.58
C PRO A 228 -48.59 -29.13 -17.07
N GLY A 229 -48.40 -28.37 -16.01
CA GLY A 229 -49.50 -27.62 -15.37
C GLY A 229 -49.02 -26.69 -14.26
N GLY A 230 -48.13 -25.76 -14.58
CA GLY A 230 -47.64 -24.76 -13.63
C GLY A 230 -47.27 -23.48 -14.36
N ALA A 231 -47.92 -22.39 -13.96
CA ALA A 231 -47.78 -21.05 -14.52
C ALA A 231 -46.31 -20.61 -14.65
N ALA A 232 -46.07 -19.79 -15.68
CA ALA A 232 -44.82 -19.08 -15.89
C ALA A 232 -44.31 -18.45 -14.58
N PRO A 233 -43.02 -18.61 -14.21
CA PRO A 233 -42.49 -17.89 -13.08
C PRO A 233 -42.53 -16.40 -13.42
N GLU A 234 -43.38 -15.67 -12.70
CA GLU A 234 -43.35 -14.21 -12.68
C GLU A 234 -41.91 -13.77 -12.39
N GLN A 235 -41.34 -13.01 -13.31
CA GLN A 235 -40.07 -12.33 -13.14
C GLN A 235 -40.23 -11.30 -12.02
N GLY A 236 -39.98 -11.72 -10.78
CA GLY A 236 -39.81 -10.83 -9.65
C GLY A 236 -38.67 -9.84 -9.94
N PRO A 237 -38.71 -8.63 -9.33
CA PRO A 237 -37.70 -7.61 -9.57
C PRO A 237 -36.32 -8.21 -9.27
N HIS A 238 -35.42 -8.13 -10.25
CA HIS A 238 -34.07 -8.67 -10.21
C HIS A 238 -33.46 -8.59 -8.80
N ALA A 239 -33.46 -9.73 -8.10
CA ALA A 239 -32.63 -9.89 -6.92
C ALA A 239 -31.18 -9.65 -7.39
N PRO A 240 -30.40 -8.78 -6.74
CA PRO A 240 -29.02 -8.57 -7.15
C PRO A 240 -28.30 -9.91 -7.07
N LEU A 241 -27.82 -10.41 -8.22
CA LEU A 241 -27.05 -11.65 -8.39
C LEU A 241 -25.65 -11.59 -7.73
N PHE A 242 -25.46 -10.68 -6.78
CA PHE A 242 -24.31 -10.65 -5.89
C PHE A 242 -24.86 -10.78 -4.47
N GLN A 243 -24.81 -12.00 -3.96
CA GLN A 243 -24.79 -12.17 -2.51
C GLN A 243 -23.44 -11.62 -2.10
N GLU A 244 -23.43 -10.34 -1.69
CA GLU A 244 -22.29 -9.69 -1.05
C GLU A 244 -21.84 -10.62 0.08
N VAL A 245 -20.78 -11.39 -0.18
CA VAL A 245 -20.12 -12.17 0.84
C VAL A 245 -19.68 -11.14 1.89
N PRO A 246 -20.19 -11.23 3.13
CA PRO A 246 -19.95 -10.19 4.11
C PRO A 246 -18.44 -10.02 4.32
N ASP A 247 -17.98 -8.76 4.26
CA ASP A 247 -16.58 -8.38 4.41
C ASP A 247 -15.96 -9.09 5.63
N ARG A 248 -15.05 -10.05 5.39
CA ARG A 248 -14.38 -10.79 6.46
C ARG A 248 -13.21 -9.97 6.99
N GLU A 249 -13.26 -9.59 8.26
CA GLU A 249 -12.14 -8.89 8.91
C GLU A 249 -10.96 -9.87 9.10
N VAL A 250 -9.86 -9.64 8.38
CA VAL A 250 -8.65 -10.48 8.41
C VAL A 250 -7.79 -10.13 9.61
N THR A 251 -7.59 -8.83 9.88
CA THR A 251 -6.76 -8.37 10.99
C THR A 251 -7.11 -6.96 11.45
N ARG A 252 -7.10 -6.75 12.77
CA ARG A 252 -7.14 -5.44 13.41
C ARG A 252 -5.91 -5.27 14.31
N VAL A 253 -5.19 -4.18 14.13
CA VAL A 253 -4.00 -3.91 14.95
C VAL A 253 -4.41 -3.18 16.24
N PRO A 254 -4.14 -3.75 17.43
CA PRO A 254 -4.42 -3.07 18.68
C PRO A 254 -3.53 -1.82 18.85
N THR A 255 -4.12 -0.71 19.32
CA THR A 255 -3.41 0.57 19.51
C THR A 255 -2.21 0.42 20.45
N GLY A 256 -2.36 -0.33 21.55
CA GLY A 256 -1.26 -0.56 22.50
C GLY A 256 -0.06 -1.27 21.86
N ARG A 257 -0.30 -2.23 20.97
CA ARG A 257 0.76 -2.93 20.22
C ARG A 257 1.46 -1.98 19.26
N LEU A 258 0.71 -1.11 18.59
CA LEU A 258 1.29 -0.09 17.71
C LEU A 258 2.18 0.88 18.48
N VAL A 259 1.73 1.40 19.64
CA VAL A 259 2.55 2.28 20.49
C VAL A 259 3.84 1.57 20.91
N GLY A 260 3.73 0.34 21.43
CA GLY A 260 4.91 -0.45 21.81
C GLY A 260 5.89 -0.66 20.65
N SER A 261 5.37 -0.89 19.45
CA SER A 261 6.18 -1.09 18.24
C SER A 261 6.99 0.15 17.84
N VAL A 262 6.40 1.36 18.00
CA VAL A 262 7.06 2.65 17.72
C VAL A 262 8.08 2.96 18.80
N LEU A 263 7.74 2.72 20.07
CA LEU A 263 8.65 2.91 21.21
C LEU A 263 9.85 1.95 21.16
N MET A 264 9.72 0.79 20.53
CA MET A 264 10.82 -0.15 20.30
C MET A 264 11.54 0.08 18.96
N GLY A 265 11.45 1.28 18.41
CA GLY A 265 12.28 1.70 17.29
C GLY A 265 13.73 1.99 17.72
N TRP A 266 14.68 1.88 16.80
CA TRP A 266 16.08 2.27 17.09
C TRP A 266 16.23 3.73 17.52
N GLY A 267 15.34 4.61 17.06
CA GLY A 267 15.34 6.03 17.39
C GLY A 267 15.13 6.32 18.89
N THR A 268 14.30 5.54 19.60
CA THR A 268 14.07 5.78 21.04
C THR A 268 15.30 5.43 21.85
N ILE A 269 15.96 4.33 21.49
CA ILE A 269 17.21 3.89 22.11
C ILE A 269 18.30 4.92 21.87
N LEU A 270 18.46 5.39 20.63
CA LEU A 270 19.49 6.38 20.32
C LEU A 270 19.25 7.69 21.08
N LEU A 271 18.01 8.17 21.17
CA LEU A 271 17.66 9.32 22.02
C LEU A 271 17.96 9.07 23.49
N ALA A 272 17.56 7.92 24.04
CA ALA A 272 17.79 7.58 25.44
C ALA A 272 19.29 7.47 25.76
N ILE A 273 20.10 6.95 24.82
CA ILE A 273 21.55 6.88 24.93
C ILE A 273 22.14 8.30 24.93
N ILE A 274 21.77 9.15 23.97
CA ILE A 274 22.30 10.53 23.90
C ILE A 274 21.89 11.33 25.14
N ALA A 275 20.63 11.27 25.54
CA ALA A 275 20.14 11.92 26.75
C ALA A 275 20.83 11.39 28.02
N GLY A 276 21.05 10.07 28.10
CA GLY A 276 21.76 9.43 29.18
C GLY A 276 23.23 9.88 29.26
N PHE A 277 23.96 9.90 28.14
CA PHE A 277 25.34 10.40 28.11
C PHE A 277 25.43 11.90 28.45
N GLY A 278 24.50 12.71 27.94
CA GLY A 278 24.44 14.14 28.30
C GLY A 278 24.21 14.35 29.79
N LEU A 279 23.27 13.61 30.38
CA LEU A 279 22.98 13.66 31.81
C LEU A 279 24.17 13.20 32.66
N ILE A 280 24.80 12.07 32.30
CA ILE A 280 25.97 11.54 33.01
C ILE A 280 27.12 12.55 32.93
N GLY A 281 27.40 13.12 31.75
CA GLY A 281 28.43 14.15 31.59
C GLY A 281 28.17 15.39 32.45
N ALA A 282 26.92 15.86 32.49
CA ALA A 282 26.51 17.00 33.32
C ALA A 282 26.75 16.73 34.82
N VAL A 283 26.30 15.58 35.31
CA VAL A 283 26.40 15.18 36.71
C VAL A 283 27.85 14.90 37.13
N VAL A 284 28.59 14.10 36.36
CA VAL A 284 29.98 13.75 36.66
C VAL A 284 30.87 15.01 36.62
N GLY A 285 30.74 15.82 35.57
CA GLY A 285 31.49 17.08 35.48
C GLY A 285 31.16 18.03 36.64
N GLY A 286 29.88 18.13 37.01
CA GLY A 286 29.43 18.95 38.14
C GLY A 286 29.99 18.48 39.47
N ILE A 287 30.00 17.17 39.73
CA ILE A 287 30.60 16.58 40.95
C ILE A 287 32.11 16.83 40.99
N VAL A 288 32.83 16.61 39.89
CA VAL A 288 34.28 16.85 39.80
C VAL A 288 34.60 18.31 40.07
N SER A 289 33.84 19.23 39.45
CA SER A 289 34.00 20.67 39.66
C SER A 289 33.68 21.10 41.10
N LEU A 290 32.72 20.46 41.77
CA LEU A 290 32.32 20.76 43.14
C LEU A 290 33.35 20.26 44.17
N VAL A 291 33.91 19.07 43.95
CA VAL A 291 34.83 18.41 44.90
C VAL A 291 36.24 18.99 44.82
N ILE A 292 36.74 19.25 43.61
CA ILE A 292 38.11 19.73 43.39
C ILE A 292 38.17 21.27 43.43
N GLY A 293 37.05 21.96 43.16
CA GLY A 293 37.01 23.42 43.08
C GLY A 293 37.41 23.93 41.69
N VAL A 294 36.78 25.02 41.26
CA VAL A 294 36.87 25.53 39.87
C VAL A 294 38.24 26.16 39.56
N GLU A 295 39.00 26.52 40.58
CA GLU A 295 40.31 27.16 40.43
C GLU A 295 41.40 26.16 40.02
N ASP A 296 41.24 24.88 40.38
CA ASP A 296 42.19 23.82 40.06
C ASP A 296 42.10 23.35 38.60
N PRO A 297 43.23 23.00 37.94
CA PRO A 297 43.22 22.53 36.55
C PRO A 297 42.29 21.34 36.29
N LEU A 298 42.14 20.43 37.25
CA LEU A 298 41.24 19.28 37.16
C LEU A 298 39.76 19.67 37.37
N GLY A 299 39.48 20.68 38.20
CA GLY A 299 38.14 21.24 38.36
C GLY A 299 37.67 22.01 37.14
N GLN A 300 38.58 22.70 36.43
CA GLN A 300 38.30 23.34 35.13
C GLN A 300 37.90 22.32 34.04
N VAL A 301 38.52 21.13 34.04
CA VAL A 301 38.08 20.03 33.15
C VAL A 301 36.68 19.54 33.56
N GLY A 302 36.40 19.42 34.85
CA GLY A 302 35.08 19.07 35.37
C GLY A 302 33.99 20.06 34.94
N SER A 303 34.24 21.36 35.05
CA SER A 303 33.30 22.40 34.64
C SER A 303 33.07 22.42 33.14
N ALA A 304 34.12 22.21 32.32
CA ALA A 304 34.00 22.07 30.87
C ALA A 304 33.16 20.84 30.47
N VAL A 305 33.39 19.68 31.10
CA VAL A 305 32.59 18.46 30.88
C VAL A 305 31.13 18.66 31.31
N SER A 306 30.90 19.36 32.42
CA SER A 306 29.55 19.68 32.88
C SER A 306 28.82 20.61 31.90
N LEU A 307 29.50 21.65 31.39
CA LEU A 307 28.95 22.55 30.37
C LEU A 307 28.65 21.83 29.06
N ILE A 308 29.50 20.89 28.62
CA ILE A 308 29.24 20.05 27.45
C ILE A 308 28.01 19.16 27.71
N GLY A 309 27.95 18.48 28.85
CA GLY A 309 26.80 17.65 29.23
C GLY A 309 25.50 18.44 29.34
N ALA A 310 25.55 19.62 29.96
CA ALA A 310 24.42 20.53 30.11
C ALA A 310 24.00 21.14 28.76
N GLY A 311 24.95 21.46 27.88
CA GLY A 311 24.70 21.97 26.53
C GLY A 311 24.08 20.93 25.59
N ILE A 312 24.33 19.64 25.83
CA ILE A 312 23.67 18.55 25.10
C ILE A 312 22.14 18.61 25.32
N LEU A 313 21.65 18.90 26.53
CA LEU A 313 20.21 18.87 26.82
C LEU A 313 19.37 19.86 25.98
N PRO A 314 19.70 21.17 25.89
CA PRO A 314 19.03 22.09 24.96
C PRO A 314 19.20 21.69 23.49
N SER A 315 20.35 21.11 23.10
CA SER A 315 20.57 20.63 21.73
C SER A 315 19.67 19.45 21.35
N LEU A 316 19.08 18.75 22.33
CA LEU A 316 18.07 17.73 22.10
C LEU A 316 16.71 18.29 21.73
N ILE A 317 16.43 19.59 21.88
CA ILE A 317 15.11 20.15 21.54
C ILE A 317 14.85 20.03 20.02
N PRO A 318 15.76 20.47 19.11
CA PRO A 318 15.60 20.22 17.68
C PRO A 318 15.56 18.72 17.32
N VAL A 319 16.42 17.92 17.92
CA VAL A 319 16.48 16.46 17.69
C VAL A 319 15.16 15.80 18.13
N GLY A 320 14.63 16.21 19.28
CA GLY A 320 13.36 15.77 19.82
C GLY A 320 12.20 16.13 18.91
N LEU A 321 12.19 17.34 18.32
CA LEU A 321 11.16 17.75 17.36
C LEU A 321 11.21 16.91 16.07
N VAL A 322 12.40 16.61 15.56
CA VAL A 322 12.59 15.69 14.42
C VAL A 322 12.08 14.29 14.77
N VAL A 323 12.40 13.79 15.96
CA VAL A 323 12.00 12.45 16.40
C VAL A 323 10.50 12.36 16.67
N ILE A 324 9.89 13.38 17.29
CA ILE A 324 8.43 13.49 17.45
C ILE A 324 7.75 13.43 16.08
N THR A 325 8.28 14.17 15.10
CA THR A 325 7.77 14.16 13.73
C THR A 325 7.89 12.78 13.10
N MET A 326 9.03 12.10 13.28
CA MET A 326 9.25 10.74 12.80
C MET A 326 8.28 9.73 13.45
N TYR A 327 8.10 9.77 14.76
CA TYR A 327 7.14 8.90 15.47
C TYR A 327 5.71 9.18 15.09
N TYR A 328 5.35 10.45 14.91
CA TYR A 328 4.04 10.82 14.40
C TYR A 328 3.81 10.20 13.00
N GLN A 329 4.78 10.26 12.09
CA GLN A 329 4.67 9.65 10.77
C GLN A 329 4.51 8.13 10.82
N GLN A 330 5.26 7.45 11.70
CA GLN A 330 5.19 6.00 11.86
C GLN A 330 3.88 5.55 12.53
N PHE A 331 3.47 6.25 13.60
CA PHE A 331 2.26 5.95 14.35
C PHE A 331 0.99 6.25 13.52
N SER A 332 0.96 7.39 12.82
CA SER A 332 -0.18 7.75 11.97
C SER A 332 -0.43 6.73 10.86
N GLY A 333 0.62 6.08 10.33
CA GLY A 333 0.50 5.03 9.31
C GLY A 333 -0.11 3.71 9.80
N GLY A 334 -0.14 3.45 11.12
CA GLY A 334 -0.68 2.21 11.69
C GLY A 334 -1.90 2.40 12.59
N PHE A 335 -2.28 3.64 12.91
CA PHE A 335 -3.37 3.90 13.85
C PHE A 335 -4.73 3.46 13.28
N ARG A 336 -5.52 2.74 14.10
CA ARG A 336 -6.80 2.12 13.69
C ARG A 336 -6.69 1.31 12.40
N PHE A 337 -5.57 0.62 12.21
CA PHE A 337 -5.36 -0.24 11.06
C PHE A 337 -6.32 -1.43 11.08
N THR A 338 -7.13 -1.54 10.03
CA THR A 338 -8.02 -2.68 9.78
C THR A 338 -7.81 -3.17 8.35
N ALA A 339 -7.67 -4.49 8.20
CA ALA A 339 -7.62 -5.17 6.91
C ALA A 339 -8.85 -6.07 6.77
N THR A 340 -9.70 -5.76 5.80
CA THR A 340 -10.95 -6.49 5.50
C THR A 340 -10.87 -7.07 4.10
N MET A 341 -11.26 -8.33 3.95
CA MET A 341 -11.38 -8.95 2.64
C MET A 341 -12.67 -8.47 1.97
N THR A 342 -12.57 -8.10 0.70
CA THR A 342 -13.70 -7.72 -0.15
C THR A 342 -13.62 -8.53 -1.44
N GLY A 343 -14.72 -8.68 -2.20
CA GLY A 343 -14.70 -9.37 -3.50
C GLY A 343 -13.71 -8.77 -4.53
N ALA A 344 -13.25 -7.53 -4.31
CA ALA A 344 -12.26 -6.84 -5.14
C ALA A 344 -10.81 -6.96 -4.62
N GLY A 345 -10.59 -7.54 -3.44
CA GLY A 345 -9.27 -7.69 -2.81
C GLY A 345 -9.19 -7.22 -1.36
N LEU A 346 -7.96 -7.04 -0.86
CA LEU A 346 -7.73 -6.67 0.53
C LEU A 346 -7.89 -5.16 0.73
N LYS A 347 -8.96 -4.76 1.42
CA LYS A 347 -9.25 -3.37 1.78
C LYS A 347 -8.57 -3.03 3.10
N MET A 348 -7.68 -2.06 3.06
CA MET A 348 -6.97 -1.53 4.21
C MET A 348 -7.51 -0.15 4.56
N ARG A 349 -7.68 0.10 5.85
CA ARG A 349 -8.03 1.42 6.38
C ARG A 349 -7.10 1.75 7.54
N TYR A 350 -6.48 2.92 7.51
CA TYR A 350 -5.54 3.37 8.54
C TYR A 350 -5.48 4.90 8.63
N GLY A 351 -5.02 5.43 9.76
CA GLY A 351 -4.80 6.87 9.93
C GLY A 351 -5.33 7.49 11.22
N LEU A 352 -4.54 8.38 11.83
CA LEU A 352 -4.95 9.19 13.00
C LEU A 352 -5.67 10.48 12.59
N LEU A 353 -4.93 11.38 11.91
CA LEU A 353 -5.44 12.66 11.45
C LEU A 353 -6.06 12.56 10.05
N GLU A 354 -5.42 11.81 9.15
CA GLU A 354 -5.92 11.52 7.81
C GLU A 354 -6.28 10.03 7.74
N THR A 355 -7.55 9.70 7.56
CA THR A 355 -7.97 8.31 7.33
C THR A 355 -7.84 7.99 5.84
N THR A 356 -6.99 7.03 5.50
CA THR A 356 -6.83 6.52 4.14
C THR A 356 -7.50 5.15 4.03
N THR A 357 -8.29 4.95 2.97
CA THR A 357 -8.86 3.66 2.59
C THR A 357 -8.32 3.28 1.21
N GLN A 358 -7.68 2.11 1.14
CA GLN A 358 -7.02 1.60 -0.05
C GLN A 358 -7.44 0.15 -0.25
N THR A 359 -7.69 -0.27 -1.49
CA THR A 359 -7.93 -1.70 -1.79
C THR A 359 -6.81 -2.20 -2.68
N VAL A 360 -6.12 -3.23 -2.22
CA VAL A 360 -5.05 -3.90 -2.95
C VAL A 360 -5.61 -5.22 -3.48
N PRO A 361 -5.82 -5.33 -4.81
CA PRO A 361 -6.20 -6.60 -5.42
C PRO A 361 -5.05 -7.61 -5.29
N PRO A 362 -5.32 -8.88 -4.94
CA PRO A 362 -4.27 -9.90 -4.78
C PRO A 362 -3.47 -10.09 -6.08
N GLY A 363 -4.14 -10.10 -7.24
CA GLY A 363 -3.48 -10.23 -8.55
C GLY A 363 -2.54 -9.07 -8.94
N ARG A 364 -2.51 -7.97 -8.17
CA ARG A 364 -1.57 -6.85 -8.37
C ARG A 364 -0.39 -6.86 -7.41
N VAL A 365 -0.38 -7.77 -6.44
CA VAL A 365 0.73 -7.96 -5.52
C VAL A 365 1.88 -8.63 -6.26
N GLN A 366 3.02 -7.96 -6.30
CA GLN A 366 4.22 -8.44 -6.96
C GLN A 366 5.08 -9.26 -6.00
N ALA A 367 5.26 -8.73 -4.79
CA ALA A 367 6.05 -9.38 -3.74
C ALA A 367 5.62 -8.93 -2.35
N LEU A 368 5.91 -9.78 -1.37
CA LEU A 368 5.62 -9.59 0.04
C LEU A 368 6.92 -9.69 0.84
N GLN A 369 7.21 -8.72 1.70
CA GLN A 369 8.33 -8.79 2.62
C GLN A 369 7.83 -8.73 4.06
N ILE A 370 8.22 -9.73 4.83
CA ILE A 370 7.97 -9.81 6.26
C ILE A 370 9.26 -9.43 6.98
N HIS A 371 9.17 -8.44 7.86
CA HIS A 371 10.29 -7.85 8.59
C HIS A 371 10.07 -7.97 10.10
N GLN A 372 11.06 -8.51 10.80
CA GLN A 372 11.12 -8.59 12.26
C GLN A 372 12.38 -7.89 12.78
N PRO A 373 12.26 -6.64 13.26
CA PRO A 373 13.34 -5.93 13.95
C PRO A 373 13.85 -6.69 15.18
N LEU A 374 15.09 -6.41 15.60
CA LEU A 374 15.71 -7.06 16.76
C LEU A 374 14.88 -6.91 18.03
N LEU A 375 14.44 -5.68 18.32
CA LEU A 375 13.74 -5.32 19.56
C LEU A 375 12.31 -5.87 19.60
N TRP A 376 11.77 -6.25 18.44
CA TRP A 376 10.42 -6.80 18.29
C TRP A 376 10.36 -8.32 18.54
N ARG A 377 11.51 -8.99 18.59
CA ARG A 377 11.62 -10.44 18.79
C ARG A 377 11.02 -10.96 20.08
N PRO A 378 11.32 -10.39 21.27
CA PRO A 378 10.74 -10.89 22.52
C PRO A 378 9.20 -10.80 22.54
N PHE A 379 8.63 -9.87 21.78
CA PHE A 379 7.18 -9.68 21.69
C PHE A 379 6.53 -10.44 20.53
N GLY A 380 7.33 -11.12 19.69
CA GLY A 380 6.84 -11.83 18.51
C GLY A 380 6.18 -10.91 17.50
N TRP A 381 6.65 -9.67 17.35
CA TRP A 381 6.09 -8.70 16.43
C TRP A 381 6.78 -8.74 15.07
N PHE A 382 5.98 -8.54 14.02
CA PHE A 382 6.38 -8.55 12.62
C PHE A 382 5.68 -7.41 11.89
N ARG A 383 6.32 -6.89 10.84
CA ARG A 383 5.76 -5.93 9.89
C ARG A 383 5.71 -6.58 8.52
N VAL A 384 4.62 -6.38 7.79
CA VAL A 384 4.45 -6.92 6.44
C VAL A 384 4.35 -5.77 5.44
N LEU A 385 5.24 -5.80 4.46
CA LEU A 385 5.34 -4.86 3.36
C LEU A 385 4.99 -5.57 2.05
N VAL A 386 4.44 -4.84 1.10
CA VAL A 386 4.02 -5.37 -0.18
C VAL A 386 4.46 -4.43 -1.31
N VAL A 387 4.96 -5.01 -2.40
CA VAL A 387 5.15 -4.29 -3.67
C VAL A 387 3.88 -4.53 -4.49
N VAL A 388 3.17 -3.46 -4.85
CA VAL A 388 1.94 -3.55 -5.64
C VAL A 388 2.14 -2.81 -6.95
N ALA A 389 1.76 -3.43 -8.06
CA ALA A 389 1.80 -2.76 -9.36
C ALA A 389 0.83 -1.56 -9.39
N GLY A 390 1.29 -0.45 -9.96
CA GLY A 390 0.50 0.78 -10.10
C GLY A 390 0.47 1.70 -8.90
N TYR A 391 1.04 1.27 -7.77
CA TYR A 391 1.22 2.11 -6.61
C TYR A 391 2.63 2.71 -6.62
N GLY A 392 2.73 4.03 -6.49
CA GLY A 392 4.01 4.74 -6.54
C GLY A 392 4.93 4.46 -5.36
N VAL A 393 6.17 4.97 -5.43
CA VAL A 393 7.21 4.81 -4.40
C VAL A 393 6.85 5.57 -3.14
N GLY A 394 6.18 4.92 -2.18
CA GLY A 394 5.80 5.55 -0.91
C GLY A 394 5.55 4.54 0.20
N GLU A 395 6.36 4.62 1.26
CA GLU A 395 6.37 3.65 2.37
C GLU A 395 5.00 3.46 3.05
N LYS A 396 4.15 4.49 3.11
CA LYS A 396 2.82 4.41 3.74
C LYS A 396 1.84 3.50 3.01
N ARG A 397 2.00 3.33 1.69
CA ARG A 397 1.04 2.66 0.79
C ARG A 397 1.34 1.19 0.56
N SER A 398 2.55 0.80 0.92
CA SER A 398 3.07 -0.53 0.77
C SER A 398 3.05 -1.32 2.08
N VAL A 399 2.44 -0.81 3.15
CA VAL A 399 2.33 -1.50 4.44
C VAL A 399 1.02 -2.28 4.48
N LEU A 400 1.13 -3.60 4.42
CA LEU A 400 0.00 -4.54 4.51
C LEU A 400 -0.35 -4.88 5.96
N LEU A 401 0.65 -4.85 6.85
CA LEU A 401 0.48 -5.04 8.28
C LEU A 401 1.55 -4.24 9.03
N PRO A 402 1.20 -3.13 9.71
CA PRO A 402 2.20 -2.29 10.38
C PRO A 402 2.87 -3.00 11.55
N VAL A 403 2.09 -3.73 12.35
CA VAL A 403 2.58 -4.61 13.40
C VAL A 403 1.59 -5.75 13.64
N GLY A 404 2.08 -6.99 13.58
CA GLY A 404 1.31 -8.20 13.82
C GLY A 404 2.12 -9.33 14.47
N ARG A 405 1.41 -10.35 14.95
CA ARG A 405 1.96 -11.62 15.43
C ARG A 405 2.03 -12.62 14.27
N MET A 406 2.71 -13.74 14.49
CA MET A 406 2.89 -14.78 13.49
C MET A 406 1.56 -15.23 12.84
N GLN A 407 0.50 -15.45 13.62
CA GLN A 407 -0.81 -15.88 13.08
C GLN A 407 -1.41 -14.87 12.09
N GLU A 408 -1.33 -13.57 12.39
CA GLU A 408 -1.82 -12.51 11.50
C GLU A 408 -0.96 -12.40 10.24
N VAL A 409 0.37 -12.56 10.38
CA VAL A 409 1.30 -12.62 9.24
C VAL A 409 0.97 -13.81 8.34
N MET A 410 0.71 -14.97 8.93
CA MET A 410 0.35 -16.18 8.19
C MET A 410 -0.98 -16.00 7.45
N ALA A 411 -2.00 -15.44 8.12
CA ALA A 411 -3.30 -15.16 7.49
C ALA A 411 -3.16 -14.21 6.29
N VAL A 412 -2.40 -13.13 6.45
CA VAL A 412 -2.15 -12.16 5.36
C VAL A 412 -1.30 -12.77 4.25
N THR A 413 -0.31 -13.60 4.58
CA THR A 413 0.56 -14.26 3.59
C THR A 413 -0.20 -15.29 2.79
N ALA A 414 -1.02 -16.12 3.44
CA ALA A 414 -1.89 -17.10 2.80
C ALA A 414 -2.91 -16.42 1.88
N GLU A 415 -3.39 -15.23 2.24
CA GLU A 415 -4.31 -14.51 1.37
C GLU A 415 -3.65 -13.98 0.09
N MET A 416 -2.41 -13.47 0.19
CA MET A 416 -1.69 -12.94 -0.97
C MET A 416 -1.05 -14.04 -1.83
N PHE A 417 -0.73 -15.18 -1.22
CA PHE A 417 -0.13 -16.36 -1.84
C PHE A 417 -0.91 -17.61 -1.39
N PRO A 418 -2.10 -17.87 -1.98
CA PRO A 418 -3.03 -18.90 -1.52
C PRO A 418 -2.51 -20.34 -1.60
N ASP A 419 -1.62 -20.63 -2.54
CA ASP A 419 -1.01 -21.96 -2.62
C ASP A 419 0.46 -21.88 -3.03
N LEU A 420 1.35 -22.15 -2.07
CA LEU A 420 2.79 -22.30 -2.30
C LEU A 420 3.13 -23.66 -2.92
N LYS A 421 2.17 -24.58 -3.09
CA LYS A 421 2.35 -25.94 -3.63
C LYS A 421 3.41 -26.74 -2.88
N VAL A 422 3.43 -26.59 -1.56
CA VAL A 422 4.29 -27.33 -0.63
C VAL A 422 3.42 -27.97 0.45
N PRO A 423 3.79 -29.14 1.01
CA PRO A 423 2.95 -29.86 1.98
C PRO A 423 2.62 -29.06 3.25
N HIS A 424 3.58 -28.26 3.74
CA HIS A 424 3.45 -27.49 4.98
C HIS A 424 3.89 -26.03 4.76
N PRO A 425 3.05 -25.21 4.09
CA PRO A 425 3.42 -23.83 3.73
C PRO A 425 3.70 -22.98 4.97
N GLU A 426 2.97 -23.19 6.07
CA GLU A 426 3.18 -22.51 7.33
C GLU A 426 4.55 -22.77 7.96
N GLN A 427 5.07 -23.99 7.83
CA GLN A 427 6.38 -24.35 8.33
C GLN A 427 7.47 -23.71 7.47
N VAL A 428 7.34 -23.75 6.14
CA VAL A 428 8.29 -23.11 5.23
C VAL A 428 8.40 -21.60 5.47
N VAL A 429 7.28 -20.91 5.65
CA VAL A 429 7.27 -19.47 5.97
C VAL A 429 7.86 -19.21 7.35
N THR A 430 7.50 -20.02 8.36
CA THR A 430 8.04 -19.88 9.72
C THR A 430 9.55 -20.08 9.74
N GLU A 431 10.06 -21.05 8.98
CA GLU A 431 11.49 -21.35 8.89
C GLU A 431 12.26 -20.33 8.06
N GLY A 432 11.65 -19.80 6.99
CA GLY A 432 12.17 -18.64 6.29
C GLY A 432 12.31 -17.41 7.21
N LEU A 433 11.42 -17.25 8.19
CA LEU A 433 11.44 -16.15 9.15
C LEU A 433 12.41 -16.37 10.32
N LEU A 434 12.30 -17.49 11.01
CA LEU A 434 12.97 -17.73 12.29
C LEU A 434 14.23 -18.58 12.16
N GLY A 435 14.24 -19.48 11.17
CA GLY A 435 15.26 -20.49 10.94
C GLY A 435 16.60 -19.95 10.47
N SER A 436 17.56 -20.86 10.39
CA SER A 436 18.93 -20.64 9.89
C SER A 436 19.52 -21.94 9.38
N GLY A 437 20.54 -21.87 8.52
CA GLY A 437 21.15 -23.06 7.92
C GLY A 437 20.26 -23.68 6.84
N THR A 438 20.57 -24.88 6.37
CA THR A 438 19.96 -25.47 5.17
C THR A 438 18.63 -26.20 5.42
N GLU A 439 18.00 -25.95 6.56
CA GLU A 439 16.72 -26.56 6.93
C GLU A 439 15.61 -26.17 5.95
N PHE A 440 14.68 -27.09 5.70
CA PHE A 440 13.53 -26.90 4.80
C PHE A 440 13.89 -26.48 3.37
N GLY A 441 15.09 -26.85 2.89
CA GLY A 441 15.52 -26.65 1.50
C GLY A 441 16.13 -25.28 1.20
N PHE A 442 16.29 -24.41 2.20
CA PHE A 442 16.98 -23.13 1.98
C PHE A 442 18.47 -23.30 1.71
N THR A 443 19.02 -22.46 0.84
CA THR A 443 20.47 -22.38 0.63
C THR A 443 21.18 -21.62 1.77
N GLU A 444 22.49 -21.84 1.91
CA GLU A 444 23.36 -21.09 2.82
C GLU A 444 24.51 -20.44 2.04
N VAL A 445 24.90 -19.24 2.46
CA VAL A 445 26.07 -18.56 1.93
C VAL A 445 27.36 -19.32 2.32
N PRO A 446 28.30 -19.57 1.39
CA PRO A 446 29.52 -20.35 1.66
C PRO A 446 30.47 -19.65 2.63
N ARG A 447 31.28 -20.43 3.38
CA ARG A 447 32.23 -19.91 4.39
C ARG A 447 33.18 -18.82 3.88
N ARG A 448 33.52 -18.86 2.59
CA ARG A 448 34.38 -17.86 1.91
C ARG A 448 33.80 -16.45 1.91
N ALA A 449 32.48 -16.29 2.07
CA ALA A 449 31.84 -14.99 2.20
C ALA A 449 31.95 -14.38 3.61
N ARG A 450 32.60 -15.03 4.58
CA ARG A 450 32.71 -14.53 5.96
C ARG A 450 33.31 -13.12 6.06
N ILE A 451 34.16 -12.74 5.10
CA ILE A 451 34.76 -11.40 5.04
C ILE A 451 33.69 -10.34 4.75
N PHE A 452 32.72 -10.66 3.89
CA PHE A 452 31.65 -9.74 3.50
C PHE A 452 30.43 -9.82 4.43
N ASP A 453 30.06 -11.03 4.86
CA ASP A 453 28.87 -11.29 5.67
C ASP A 453 29.19 -12.12 6.92
N PRO A 454 29.99 -11.61 7.87
CA PRO A 454 30.42 -12.39 9.04
C PRO A 454 29.24 -12.89 9.88
N ILE A 455 28.17 -12.09 9.97
CA ILE A 455 27.03 -12.31 10.86
C ILE A 455 25.85 -12.97 10.13
N VAL A 456 25.61 -12.63 8.86
CA VAL A 456 24.38 -13.01 8.13
C VAL A 456 24.54 -14.32 7.37
N ARG A 457 25.78 -14.79 7.13
CA ARG A 457 26.10 -15.98 6.33
C ARG A 457 25.22 -17.21 6.61
N ARG A 458 25.01 -17.54 7.90
CA ARG A 458 24.23 -18.72 8.31
C ARG A 458 22.73 -18.59 8.06
N ARG A 459 22.23 -17.39 7.72
CA ARG A 459 20.80 -17.14 7.53
C ARG A 459 20.46 -16.63 6.14
N ARG A 460 21.35 -15.93 5.45
CA ARG A 460 21.08 -15.49 4.07
C ARG A 460 20.98 -16.69 3.16
N GLY A 461 19.94 -16.72 2.34
CA GLY A 461 19.73 -17.77 1.35
C GLY A 461 18.38 -17.62 0.65
N PHE A 462 18.16 -18.48 -0.33
CA PHE A 462 16.92 -18.56 -1.08
C PHE A 462 16.30 -19.95 -0.99
N PHE A 463 15.02 -20.03 -1.28
CA PHE A 463 14.26 -21.27 -1.44
C PHE A 463 13.25 -21.08 -2.57
N ILE A 464 13.10 -22.08 -3.42
CA ILE A 464 12.20 -22.05 -4.57
C ILE A 464 11.05 -23.01 -4.27
N THR A 465 9.82 -22.50 -4.28
CA THR A 465 8.61 -23.32 -4.30
C THR A 465 8.10 -23.42 -5.73
N PRO A 466 7.11 -24.26 -6.07
CA PRO A 466 6.54 -24.25 -7.42
C PRO A 466 5.83 -22.94 -7.78
N SER A 467 5.31 -22.20 -6.80
CA SER A 467 4.49 -20.99 -7.00
C SER A 467 5.24 -19.67 -6.73
N ALA A 468 6.22 -19.68 -5.81
CA ALA A 468 6.95 -18.49 -5.40
C ALA A 468 8.43 -18.74 -5.07
N LEU A 469 9.24 -17.72 -5.33
CA LEU A 469 10.63 -17.61 -4.91
C LEU A 469 10.70 -16.89 -3.56
N MET A 470 11.44 -17.47 -2.62
CA MET A 470 11.56 -16.99 -1.24
C MET A 470 13.00 -16.62 -0.91
N PHE A 471 13.20 -15.49 -0.25
CA PHE A 471 14.50 -14.95 0.16
C PHE A 471 14.51 -14.64 1.64
N ARG A 472 15.45 -15.21 2.37
CA ARG A 472 15.69 -14.86 3.78
C ARG A 472 16.99 -14.08 3.91
N ASP A 473 16.94 -12.99 4.69
CA ASP A 473 18.11 -12.13 4.90
C ASP A 473 18.08 -11.43 6.28
N GLY A 474 19.26 -11.06 6.77
CA GLY A 474 19.48 -10.29 7.98
C GLY A 474 19.47 -11.12 9.27
N ARG A 475 20.37 -10.77 10.20
CA ARG A 475 20.53 -11.45 11.50
C ARG A 475 20.09 -10.60 12.68
N LEU A 476 20.22 -9.27 12.61
CA LEU A 476 19.71 -8.33 13.62
C LEU A 476 18.25 -8.00 13.34
N SER A 477 17.94 -7.65 12.09
CA SER A 477 16.58 -7.60 11.59
C SER A 477 16.36 -8.77 10.64
N ARG A 478 15.39 -9.64 10.95
CA ARG A 478 15.05 -10.78 10.11
C ARG A 478 14.12 -10.29 9.00
N ARG A 479 14.45 -10.62 7.76
CA ARG A 479 13.63 -10.37 6.58
C ARG A 479 13.35 -11.69 5.89
N LEU A 480 12.11 -11.89 5.45
CA LEU A 480 11.69 -12.92 4.50
C LEU A 480 10.93 -12.22 3.38
N THR A 481 11.37 -12.38 2.14
CA THR A 481 10.69 -11.84 0.96
C THR A 481 10.15 -13.00 0.14
N LEU A 482 8.89 -12.92 -0.29
CA LEU A 482 8.22 -13.88 -1.14
C LEU A 482 7.80 -13.17 -2.42
N MET A 483 8.04 -13.80 -3.56
CA MET A 483 7.71 -13.25 -4.87
C MET A 483 7.20 -14.38 -5.77
N ALA A 484 6.07 -14.17 -6.44
CA ALA A 484 5.57 -15.16 -7.40
C ALA A 484 6.46 -15.17 -8.65
N HIS A 485 6.74 -16.35 -9.21
CA HIS A 485 7.63 -16.50 -10.37
C HIS A 485 7.14 -15.70 -11.59
N GLU A 486 5.83 -15.65 -11.80
CA GLU A 486 5.18 -14.89 -12.87
C GLU A 486 5.38 -13.36 -12.77
N ARG A 487 5.78 -12.85 -11.59
CA ARG A 487 5.93 -11.41 -11.34
C ARG A 487 7.34 -10.91 -11.57
N ILE A 488 8.29 -11.81 -11.83
CA ILE A 488 9.69 -11.46 -12.06
C ILE A 488 9.84 -10.88 -13.46
N GLN A 489 10.21 -9.59 -13.54
CA GLN A 489 10.37 -8.90 -14.83
C GLN A 489 11.70 -9.24 -15.49
N SER A 490 12.79 -9.16 -14.72
CA SER A 490 14.11 -9.57 -15.16
C SER A 490 15.00 -9.93 -13.98
N LEU A 491 16.03 -10.71 -14.26
CA LEU A 491 17.06 -11.11 -13.31
C LEU A 491 18.40 -10.53 -13.76
N ALA A 492 19.24 -10.16 -12.81
CA ALA A 492 20.62 -9.78 -13.07
C ALA A 492 21.57 -10.55 -12.13
N LEU A 493 22.64 -11.08 -12.71
CA LEU A 493 23.74 -11.69 -11.97
C LEU A 493 24.94 -10.75 -12.04
N GLN A 494 25.39 -10.25 -10.90
CA GLN A 494 26.51 -9.33 -10.81
C GLN A 494 27.64 -9.93 -9.98
N GLN A 495 28.87 -9.68 -10.40
CA GLN A 495 30.05 -10.15 -9.70
C GLN A 495 31.15 -9.08 -9.73
N GLY A 496 31.43 -8.50 -8.57
CA GLY A 496 32.56 -7.59 -8.38
C GLY A 496 33.93 -8.29 -8.36
N PRO A 497 35.05 -7.56 -8.45
CA PRO A 497 36.40 -8.13 -8.50
C PRO A 497 36.74 -9.03 -7.29
N TRP A 498 36.37 -8.58 -6.09
CA TRP A 498 36.60 -9.33 -4.85
C TRP A 498 35.68 -10.55 -4.71
N GLN A 499 34.45 -10.45 -5.20
CA GLN A 499 33.51 -11.57 -5.26
C GLN A 499 34.04 -12.62 -6.25
N ARG A 500 34.58 -12.21 -7.40
CA ARG A 500 35.23 -13.11 -8.37
C ARG A 500 36.37 -13.91 -7.74
N ALA A 501 37.26 -13.24 -7.00
CA ALA A 501 38.37 -13.90 -6.30
C ALA A 501 37.89 -14.93 -5.25
N LYS A 502 36.68 -14.78 -4.72
CA LYS A 502 36.07 -15.70 -3.74
C LYS A 502 34.96 -16.57 -4.34
N ARG A 503 34.76 -16.61 -5.66
CA ARG A 503 33.66 -17.31 -6.34
C ARG A 503 32.29 -16.98 -5.74
N LEU A 504 32.00 -15.71 -5.51
CA LEU A 504 30.72 -15.22 -5.03
C LEU A 504 30.02 -14.41 -6.12
N ALA A 505 28.70 -14.26 -6.03
CA ALA A 505 27.93 -13.39 -6.90
C ALA A 505 26.69 -12.83 -6.19
N ASP A 506 26.22 -11.70 -6.69
CA ASP A 506 24.97 -11.06 -6.27
C ASP A 506 23.89 -11.34 -7.30
N ILE A 507 22.70 -11.68 -6.83
CA ILE A 507 21.52 -11.89 -7.66
C ILE A 507 20.54 -10.78 -7.37
N GLN A 508 20.16 -10.03 -8.39
CA GLN A 508 19.20 -8.94 -8.30
C GLN A 508 17.96 -9.29 -9.13
N LEU A 509 16.80 -9.13 -8.51
CA LEU A 509 15.51 -9.32 -9.16
C LEU A 509 14.92 -7.94 -9.37
N HIS A 510 14.69 -7.60 -10.64
CA HIS A 510 14.06 -6.33 -10.97
C HIS A 510 12.55 -6.48 -10.87
N THR A 511 11.98 -5.60 -10.06
CA THR A 511 10.55 -5.45 -9.85
C THR A 511 10.17 -4.00 -10.07
N PRO A 512 8.87 -3.70 -10.25
CA PRO A 512 8.40 -2.33 -10.18
C PRO A 512 8.91 -1.63 -8.92
N ALA A 513 9.08 -0.31 -9.02
CA ALA A 513 9.56 0.50 -7.91
C ALA A 513 8.69 0.25 -6.66
N GLY A 514 9.33 0.00 -5.53
CA GLY A 514 8.66 -0.49 -4.33
C GLY A 514 9.45 -0.19 -3.05
N PRO A 515 8.87 -0.50 -1.87
CA PRO A 515 9.48 -0.20 -0.56
C PRO A 515 10.77 -0.96 -0.26
N PHE A 516 11.08 -2.02 -1.00
CA PHE A 516 12.29 -2.82 -0.79
C PHE A 516 12.82 -3.33 -2.13
N GLN A 517 14.14 -3.47 -2.18
CA GLN A 517 14.82 -4.12 -3.30
C GLN A 517 14.94 -5.62 -3.04
N MET A 518 14.90 -6.41 -4.11
CA MET A 518 15.04 -7.86 -4.07
C MET A 518 16.44 -8.22 -4.54
N GLN A 519 17.38 -8.27 -3.59
CA GLN A 519 18.77 -8.57 -3.85
C GLN A 519 19.27 -9.63 -2.87
N LEU A 520 19.95 -10.64 -3.39
CA LEU A 520 20.73 -11.60 -2.62
C LEU A 520 22.20 -11.37 -2.84
N SER A 521 22.86 -10.86 -1.80
CA SER A 521 24.29 -10.59 -1.87
C SER A 521 25.14 -11.80 -1.49
N ASN A 522 26.30 -11.92 -2.12
CA ASN A 522 27.40 -12.83 -1.83
C ASN A 522 27.01 -14.32 -1.82
N GLN A 523 26.13 -14.74 -2.73
CA GLN A 523 25.79 -16.16 -2.90
C GLN A 523 26.95 -16.95 -3.50
N ASP A 524 26.94 -18.28 -3.33
CA ASP A 524 27.85 -19.17 -4.05
C ASP A 524 27.65 -18.98 -5.57
N LEU A 525 28.72 -18.78 -6.33
CA LEU A 525 28.64 -18.53 -7.78
C LEU A 525 27.86 -19.63 -8.51
N ASP A 526 28.11 -20.90 -8.17
CA ASP A 526 27.52 -22.02 -8.90
C ASP A 526 26.02 -22.11 -8.57
N ALA A 527 25.65 -21.88 -7.30
CA ALA A 527 24.25 -21.81 -6.87
C ALA A 527 23.53 -20.57 -7.45
N ALA A 528 24.23 -19.45 -7.59
CA ALA A 528 23.69 -18.22 -8.15
C ALA A 528 23.42 -18.32 -9.65
N GLN A 529 24.33 -18.95 -10.39
CA GLN A 529 24.14 -19.28 -11.81
C GLN A 529 22.98 -20.25 -11.98
N TRP A 530 22.91 -21.30 -11.17
CA TRP A 530 21.79 -22.24 -11.20
C TRP A 530 20.46 -21.55 -10.95
N LEU A 531 20.36 -20.70 -9.92
CA LEU A 531 19.13 -19.95 -9.63
C LEU A 531 18.77 -19.04 -10.81
N PHE A 532 19.74 -18.32 -11.38
CA PHE A 532 19.51 -17.44 -12.51
C PHE A 532 18.94 -18.18 -13.73
N GLU A 533 19.54 -19.32 -14.09
CA GLU A 533 19.10 -20.13 -15.22
C GLU A 533 17.76 -20.82 -14.98
N HIS A 534 17.55 -21.33 -13.77
CA HIS A 534 16.31 -21.99 -13.38
C HIS A 534 15.15 -20.98 -13.36
N GLU A 535 15.34 -19.85 -12.68
CA GLU A 535 14.31 -18.84 -12.50
C GLU A 535 14.01 -18.09 -13.79
N SER A 536 15.00 -17.81 -14.64
CA SER A 536 14.74 -17.17 -15.95
C SER A 536 13.83 -18.04 -16.85
N ARG A 537 14.00 -19.36 -16.82
CA ARG A 537 13.13 -20.31 -17.52
C ARG A 537 11.77 -20.43 -16.85
N HIS A 538 11.74 -20.64 -15.53
CA HIS A 538 10.51 -20.85 -14.78
C HIS A 538 9.62 -19.60 -14.77
N ALA A 539 10.17 -18.41 -14.56
CA ALA A 539 9.44 -17.15 -14.61
C ALA A 539 8.90 -16.85 -16.02
N ALA A 540 9.63 -17.20 -17.09
CA ALA A 540 9.13 -17.05 -18.45
C ALA A 540 7.93 -18.00 -18.72
N PHE A 541 8.01 -19.23 -18.23
CA PHE A 541 6.92 -20.20 -18.35
C PHE A 541 5.69 -19.81 -17.51
N ALA A 542 5.91 -19.43 -16.25
CA ALA A 542 4.86 -18.98 -15.34
C ALA A 542 4.12 -17.74 -15.87
N ARG A 543 4.85 -16.76 -16.45
CA ARG A 543 4.22 -15.60 -17.11
C ARG A 543 3.31 -16.00 -18.26
N ARG A 544 3.76 -16.91 -19.14
CA ARG A 544 2.94 -17.40 -20.25
C ARG A 544 1.67 -18.11 -19.75
N MET A 545 1.76 -18.89 -18.68
CA MET A 545 0.61 -19.54 -18.06
C MET A 545 -0.36 -18.54 -17.41
N SER A 546 0.18 -17.54 -16.71
CA SER A 546 -0.62 -16.51 -16.00
C SER A 546 -1.34 -15.58 -16.96
N ASP A 547 -0.65 -15.10 -18.01
CA ASP A 547 -1.27 -14.29 -19.07
C ASP A 547 -2.33 -15.11 -19.84
N ARG A 548 -2.16 -16.42 -20.00
CA ARG A 548 -3.13 -17.29 -20.71
C ARG A 548 -4.54 -17.27 -20.08
N ASN A 549 -4.63 -17.19 -18.75
CA ASN A 549 -5.90 -17.18 -18.01
C ASN A 549 -6.70 -15.88 -18.18
N HIS A 550 -6.11 -14.83 -18.75
CA HIS A 550 -6.80 -13.56 -19.01
C HIS A 550 -7.33 -13.44 -20.45
N TRP A 551 -6.94 -14.31 -21.39
CA TRP A 551 -7.19 -14.11 -22.83
C TRP A 551 -7.85 -15.29 -23.58
N MET A 552 -7.87 -16.51 -23.02
CA MET A 552 -8.47 -17.67 -23.70
C MET A 552 -9.85 -18.01 -23.15
N LEU A 553 -10.78 -18.35 -24.04
CA LEU A 553 -12.09 -18.87 -23.66
C LEU A 553 -11.92 -20.22 -22.93
N PRO A 554 -12.82 -20.60 -22.00
CA PRO A 554 -12.70 -21.84 -21.22
C PRO A 554 -12.54 -23.10 -22.08
N GLU A 555 -13.08 -23.10 -23.29
CA GLU A 555 -13.03 -24.21 -24.25
C GLU A 555 -11.64 -24.32 -24.92
N GLU A 556 -11.04 -23.18 -25.29
CA GLU A 556 -9.67 -23.11 -25.84
C GLU A 556 -8.62 -23.48 -24.79
N LEU A 557 -8.88 -23.14 -23.52
CA LEU A 557 -8.02 -23.52 -22.40
C LEU A 557 -7.95 -25.05 -22.25
N HIS A 558 -9.09 -25.75 -22.36
CA HIS A 558 -9.14 -27.21 -22.28
C HIS A 558 -8.43 -27.90 -23.45
N GLU A 559 -8.57 -27.36 -24.67
CA GLU A 559 -7.91 -27.91 -25.86
C GLU A 559 -6.40 -27.70 -25.82
N PHE A 560 -5.97 -26.53 -25.34
CA PHE A 560 -4.56 -26.23 -25.13
C PHE A 560 -3.95 -27.04 -23.98
N GLU A 561 -4.65 -27.24 -22.86
CA GLU A 561 -4.20 -28.12 -21.77
C GLU A 561 -4.04 -29.57 -22.24
N ARG A 562 -4.92 -30.03 -23.15
CA ARG A 562 -4.77 -31.31 -23.83
C ARG A 562 -3.52 -31.35 -24.71
N MET A 563 -3.21 -30.29 -25.44
CA MET A 563 -1.95 -30.18 -26.21
C MET A 563 -0.70 -30.09 -25.32
N VAL A 564 -0.73 -29.33 -24.22
CA VAL A 564 0.41 -29.16 -23.31
C VAL A 564 0.72 -30.43 -22.53
N SER A 565 -0.32 -31.15 -22.08
CA SER A 565 -0.13 -32.46 -21.45
C SER A 565 0.53 -33.47 -22.39
N GLN A 566 0.23 -33.42 -23.71
CA GLN A 566 0.94 -34.20 -24.73
C GLN A 566 2.41 -33.77 -24.93
N VAL A 567 2.73 -32.48 -24.80
CA VAL A 567 4.13 -31.99 -24.90
C VAL A 567 4.94 -32.31 -23.63
N GLY A 568 4.31 -32.23 -22.45
CA GLY A 568 4.93 -32.63 -21.17
C GLY A 568 5.17 -34.14 -21.03
N SER A 569 4.60 -34.94 -21.93
CA SER A 569 4.74 -36.40 -21.98
C SER A 569 5.49 -36.92 -23.23
N GLY A 570 6.33 -36.08 -23.86
CA GLY A 570 7.23 -36.49 -24.95
C GLY A 570 8.19 -37.63 -24.56
N PRO A 571 8.62 -38.48 -25.53
CA PRO A 571 9.03 -39.86 -25.30
C PRO A 571 10.44 -39.95 -24.69
N GLY A 572 10.54 -40.35 -23.42
CA GLY A 572 11.83 -40.56 -22.77
C GLY A 572 11.78 -41.10 -21.34
N GLY A 573 10.66 -41.68 -20.91
CA GLY A 573 10.47 -42.11 -19.53
C GLY A 573 9.70 -43.42 -19.40
N GLU A 574 10.08 -44.45 -20.15
CA GLU A 574 9.81 -45.83 -19.72
C GLU A 574 10.99 -46.31 -18.86
N PRO A 575 10.77 -46.81 -17.63
CA PRO A 575 11.80 -47.53 -16.90
C PRO A 575 12.00 -48.88 -17.60
N ASP A 576 13.18 -49.07 -18.17
CA ASP A 576 13.64 -50.34 -18.74
C ASP A 576 13.85 -51.36 -17.62
N GLU A 577 12.77 -52.03 -17.19
CA GLU A 577 12.84 -53.29 -16.48
C GLU A 577 13.30 -54.40 -17.44
N ARG A 578 14.59 -54.46 -17.72
CA ARG A 578 15.34 -55.67 -18.12
C ARG A 578 16.80 -55.34 -18.38
N ARG A 579 17.66 -55.57 -17.37
CA ARG A 579 19.02 -56.14 -17.52
C ARG A 579 19.68 -56.38 -16.17
N GLY A 580 20.02 -57.66 -15.93
CA GLY A 580 21.26 -58.15 -15.31
C GLY A 580 21.54 -57.73 -13.88
#